data_AF-A0A9E3LPY7-F1
#
_entry.id   AF-A0A9E3LPY7-F1
#
_cell.length_a   1.000
_cell.length_b   1.000
_cell.length_c   1.000
_cell.angle_alpha   90.00
_cell.angle_beta   90.00
_cell.angle_gamma   90.00
#
_symmetry.space_group_name_H-M   'P 1'
#
loop_
_entity.id
_entity.type
_entity.pdbx_description
1 polymer ?
#
loop_
_entity_poly.entity_id
_entity_poly.type
_entity_poly.pdbx_seq_one_letter_code
_entity_poly.pdbx_strand_id
1 'polypeptide(L)'
;MTSPETTTGARVAMTLAVCLTALLTLAIGVRAAMGVLRDMAPQVGTLIRFTPGSPSPLVPVRVTAHRLATTARAGGTCTLSAQMMTADGGSLMVEARNRRTREALVNWAGGRTARGPGDCGRTAALRIDTESLRALAEAAGGLGPESTDALAGNAGGA
;
A
#
# COMPACT_ATOMS: atom_id res chain seq x y z
N MET A 1 -44.62 -17.76 -48.53
CA MET A 1 -44.54 -16.48 -47.80
C MET A 1 -43.93 -16.76 -46.44
N THR A 2 -42.61 -16.62 -46.31
CA THR A 2 -41.87 -16.85 -45.05
C THR A 2 -41.77 -15.52 -44.30
N SER A 3 -42.34 -15.50 -43.09
CA SER A 3 -42.51 -14.30 -42.27
C SER A 3 -41.16 -13.70 -41.82
N PRO A 4 -40.91 -12.40 -42.00
CA PRO A 4 -39.64 -11.74 -41.65
C PRO A 4 -39.44 -11.47 -40.14
N GLU A 5 -40.40 -11.81 -39.27
CA GLU A 5 -40.43 -11.35 -37.87
C GLU A 5 -39.40 -12.02 -36.94
N THR A 6 -38.87 -13.20 -37.29
CA THR A 6 -37.91 -13.94 -36.44
C THR A 6 -36.49 -13.36 -36.43
N THR A 7 -36.13 -12.54 -37.42
CA THR A 7 -34.74 -12.07 -37.59
C THR A 7 -34.40 -10.90 -36.66
N THR A 8 -35.38 -10.04 -36.36
CA THR A 8 -35.17 -8.83 -35.54
C THR A 8 -35.00 -9.18 -34.07
N GLY A 9 -35.80 -10.12 -33.54
CA GLY A 9 -35.67 -10.60 -32.16
C GLY A 9 -34.34 -11.31 -31.90
N ALA A 10 -33.88 -12.13 -32.86
CA ALA A 10 -32.60 -12.81 -32.77
C ALA A 10 -31.41 -11.84 -32.74
N ARG A 11 -31.45 -10.78 -33.57
CA ARG A 11 -30.41 -9.74 -33.58
C ARG A 11 -30.36 -8.94 -32.28
N VAL A 12 -31.51 -8.52 -31.75
CA VAL A 12 -31.58 -7.79 -30.48
C VAL A 12 -31.09 -8.66 -29.31
N ALA A 13 -31.51 -9.93 -29.26
CA ALA A 13 -31.05 -10.88 -28.24
C ALA A 13 -29.54 -11.13 -28.33
N MET A 14 -28.99 -11.24 -29.54
CA MET A 14 -27.55 -11.41 -29.77
C MET A 14 -26.76 -10.19 -29.31
N THR A 15 -27.20 -8.98 -29.64
CA THR A 15 -26.55 -7.74 -29.19
C THR A 15 -26.58 -7.61 -27.67
N LEU A 16 -27.71 -7.93 -27.03
CA LEU A 16 -27.83 -7.94 -25.57
C LEU A 16 -26.88 -8.96 -24.92
N ALA A 17 -26.77 -10.16 -25.48
CA ALA A 17 -25.86 -11.19 -24.98
C ALA A 17 -24.39 -10.77 -25.09
N VAL A 18 -24.00 -10.13 -26.20
CA VAL A 18 -22.65 -9.57 -26.38
C VAL A 18 -22.36 -8.43 -25.40
N CYS A 19 -23.30 -7.50 -25.21
CA CYS A 19 -23.15 -6.43 -24.24
C CYS A 19 -23.03 -6.96 -22.80
N LEU A 20 -23.85 -7.95 -22.43
CA LEU A 20 -23.82 -8.55 -21.10
C LEU A 20 -22.48 -9.27 -20.84
N THR A 21 -22.00 -10.05 -21.81
CA THR A 21 -20.70 -10.73 -21.70
C THR A 21 -19.54 -9.73 -21.63
N ALA A 22 -19.55 -8.67 -22.44
CA ALA A 22 -18.55 -7.61 -22.36
C ALA A 22 -18.53 -6.93 -20.98
N LEU A 23 -19.69 -6.58 -20.43
CA LEU A 23 -19.79 -5.97 -19.10
C LEU A 23 -19.29 -6.89 -17.98
N LEU A 24 -19.60 -8.19 -18.06
CA LEU A 24 -19.13 -9.18 -17.10
C LEU A 24 -17.61 -9.34 -17.15
N THR A 25 -17.02 -9.44 -18.35
CA THR A 25 -15.56 -9.53 -18.50
C THR A 25 -14.85 -8.29 -17.96
N LEU A 26 -15.39 -7.09 -18.21
CA LEU A 26 -14.86 -5.84 -17.66
C LEU A 26 -14.91 -5.83 -16.13
N ALA A 27 -16.06 -6.22 -15.55
CA ALA A 27 -16.24 -6.25 -14.10
C ALA A 27 -15.29 -7.24 -13.40
N ILE A 28 -15.07 -8.42 -14.00
CA ILE A 28 -14.11 -9.41 -13.51
C ILE A 28 -12.68 -8.88 -13.62
N GLY A 29 -12.31 -8.29 -14.76
CA GLY A 29 -10.99 -7.70 -14.99
C GLY A 29 -10.65 -6.60 -13.98
N VAL A 30 -11.60 -5.68 -13.74
CA VAL A 30 -11.42 -4.61 -12.74
C VAL A 30 -11.25 -5.19 -11.33
N ARG A 31 -12.03 -6.21 -10.95
CA ARG A 31 -11.87 -6.87 -9.65
C ARG A 31 -10.51 -7.55 -9.50
N ALA A 32 -10.04 -8.24 -10.54
CA ALA A 32 -8.73 -8.89 -10.54
C ALA A 32 -7.59 -7.86 -10.42
N ALA A 33 -7.65 -6.78 -11.20
CA ALA A 33 -6.66 -5.69 -11.13
C ALA A 33 -6.64 -5.02 -9.74
N MET A 34 -7.81 -4.78 -9.15
CA MET A 34 -7.94 -4.26 -7.78
C MET A 34 -7.36 -5.21 -6.73
N GLY A 35 -7.47 -6.53 -6.95
CA GLY A 35 -6.84 -7.55 -6.11
C GLY A 35 -5.31 -7.43 -6.15
N VAL A 36 -4.74 -7.37 -7.35
CA VAL A 36 -3.29 -7.22 -7.55
C VAL A 36 -2.77 -5.94 -6.89
N LEU A 37 -3.46 -4.80 -7.06
CA LEU A 37 -3.07 -3.54 -6.44
C LEU A 37 -3.08 -3.58 -4.91
N ARG A 38 -3.93 -4.41 -4.30
CA ARG A 38 -3.99 -4.62 -2.85
C ARG A 38 -2.83 -5.47 -2.32
N ASP A 39 -2.28 -6.36 -3.13
CA ASP A 39 -1.13 -7.18 -2.76
C ASP A 39 0.22 -6.46 -2.88
N MET A 40 0.26 -5.34 -3.62
CA MET A 40 1.45 -4.49 -3.85
C MET A 40 1.88 -3.64 -2.63
N ALA A 41 1.39 -3.95 -1.44
CA ALA A 41 1.88 -3.27 -0.24
C ALA A 41 3.30 -3.75 0.13
N PRO A 42 4.08 -2.91 0.85
CA PRO A 42 5.41 -3.28 1.32
C PRO A 42 5.40 -4.65 2.02
N GLN A 43 6.30 -5.55 1.63
CA GLN A 43 6.37 -6.91 2.16
C GLN A 43 7.09 -6.93 3.53
N VAL A 44 6.96 -8.04 4.26
CA VAL A 44 7.74 -8.25 5.50
C VAL A 44 9.24 -8.19 5.16
N GLY A 45 10.01 -7.48 5.97
CA GLY A 45 11.43 -7.21 5.74
C GLY A 45 11.70 -5.98 4.85
N THR A 46 10.67 -5.37 4.26
CA THR A 46 10.84 -4.11 3.53
C THR A 46 11.16 -2.97 4.49
N LEU A 47 12.23 -2.23 4.18
CA LEU A 47 12.61 -0.99 4.85
C LEU A 47 12.18 0.19 3.97
N ILE A 48 11.30 1.04 4.50
CA ILE A 48 10.89 2.29 3.88
C ILE A 48 11.73 3.40 4.50
N ARG A 49 12.65 3.98 3.73
CA ARG A 49 13.56 5.03 4.21
C ARG A 49 13.04 6.42 3.86
N PHE A 50 12.97 7.29 4.85
CA PHE A 50 12.65 8.70 4.68
C PHE A 50 13.95 9.50 4.79
N THR A 51 14.42 10.03 3.66
CA THR A 51 15.73 10.68 3.55
C THR A 51 15.59 12.20 3.60
N PRO A 52 16.29 12.90 4.51
CA PRO A 52 16.34 14.36 4.52
C PRO A 52 16.83 14.93 3.20
N GLY A 53 16.17 16.00 2.73
CA GLY A 53 16.49 16.64 1.45
C GLY A 53 15.92 15.95 0.21
N SER A 54 15.28 14.78 0.36
CA SER A 54 14.48 14.22 -0.73
C SER A 54 13.30 15.13 -1.06
N PRO A 55 12.86 15.18 -2.34
CA PRO A 55 11.68 15.95 -2.72
C PRO A 55 10.49 15.56 -1.85
N SER A 56 9.85 16.56 -1.24
CA SER A 56 8.60 16.31 -0.52
C SER A 56 7.55 15.77 -1.49
N PRO A 57 6.69 14.82 -1.08
CA PRO A 57 5.55 14.44 -1.89
C PRO A 57 4.69 15.67 -2.21
N LEU A 58 4.21 15.75 -3.46
CA LEU A 58 3.33 16.80 -3.95
C LEU A 58 2.03 16.89 -3.13
N VAL A 59 1.52 15.72 -2.74
CA VAL A 59 0.33 15.59 -1.89
C VAL A 59 0.77 15.24 -0.47
N PRO A 60 0.33 16.00 0.56
CA PRO A 60 0.60 15.66 1.95
C PRO A 60 0.04 14.29 2.33
N VAL A 61 0.91 13.35 2.68
CA VAL A 61 0.50 12.05 3.25
C VAL A 61 0.58 12.11 4.77
N ARG A 62 -0.57 11.91 5.41
CA ARG A 62 -0.73 11.80 6.86
C ARG A 62 -1.59 10.61 7.19
N VAL A 63 -1.08 9.73 8.04
CA VAL A 63 -1.76 8.49 8.40
C VAL A 63 -1.78 8.31 9.90
N THR A 64 -2.88 7.77 10.40
CA THR A 64 -3.04 7.43 11.82
C THR A 64 -2.51 6.03 12.04
N ALA A 65 -1.61 5.87 13.00
CA ALA A 65 -1.07 4.59 13.42
C ALA A 65 -1.44 4.31 14.88
N HIS A 66 -1.54 3.03 15.22
CA HIS A 66 -1.71 2.58 16.60
C HIS A 66 -0.36 2.13 17.16
N ARG A 67 0.17 2.87 18.12
CA ARG A 67 1.34 2.46 18.89
C ARG A 67 0.99 1.27 19.77
N LEU A 68 1.79 0.21 19.67
CA LEU A 68 1.67 -0.94 20.55
C LEU A 68 2.14 -0.57 21.96
N ALA A 69 1.45 -1.12 22.97
CA ALA A 69 1.85 -0.95 24.35
C ALA A 69 3.15 -1.73 24.61
N THR A 70 4.04 -1.13 25.39
CA THR A 70 5.25 -1.77 25.92
C THR A 70 5.23 -1.67 27.43
N THR A 71 6.15 -2.36 28.10
CA THR A 71 6.32 -2.25 29.56
C THR A 71 6.62 -0.81 30.01
N ALA A 72 7.24 0.00 29.14
CA ALA A 72 7.63 1.38 29.44
C ALA A 72 6.64 2.44 28.96
N ARG A 73 5.66 2.09 28.11
CA ARG A 73 4.78 3.08 27.47
C ARG A 73 3.42 2.50 27.12
N ALA A 74 2.36 3.20 27.53
CA ALA A 74 0.99 2.88 27.12
C ALA A 74 0.86 2.97 25.59
N GLY A 75 0.04 2.07 25.02
CA GLY A 75 -0.36 2.14 23.63
C GLY A 75 -1.30 3.33 23.37
N GLY A 76 -1.52 3.66 22.10
CA GLY A 76 -2.40 4.77 21.73
C GLY A 76 -2.33 5.10 20.25
N THR A 77 -3.14 6.05 19.79
CA THR A 77 -3.04 6.57 18.42
C THR A 77 -1.94 7.62 18.31
N CYS A 78 -1.27 7.65 17.17
CA CYS A 78 -0.32 8.70 16.79
C CYS A 78 -0.37 8.90 15.27
N THR A 79 0.35 9.90 14.77
CA THR A 79 0.33 10.32 13.37
C THR A 79 1.70 10.15 12.73
N LEU A 80 1.71 9.58 11.53
CA LEU A 80 2.86 9.52 10.64
C LEU A 80 2.61 10.50 9.48
N SER A 81 3.36 11.59 9.45
CA SER A 81 3.31 12.61 8.40
C SER A 81 4.55 12.43 7.53
N ALA A 82 4.39 11.97 6.28
CA ALA A 82 5.52 11.71 5.39
C ALA A 82 6.43 12.93 5.24
N GLN A 83 5.86 14.13 5.17
CA GLN A 83 6.62 15.39 5.13
C GLN A 83 7.53 15.60 6.35
N MET A 84 7.06 15.27 7.55
CA MET A 84 7.87 15.40 8.77
C MET A 84 8.91 14.30 8.85
N MET A 85 8.53 13.07 8.49
CA MET A 85 9.44 11.92 8.48
C MET A 85 10.57 12.10 7.45
N THR A 86 10.27 12.67 6.28
CA THR A 86 11.28 13.03 5.28
C THR A 86 12.16 14.18 5.78
N ALA A 87 11.57 15.22 6.37
CA ALA A 87 12.34 16.37 6.87
C ALA A 87 13.30 16.01 8.01
N ASP A 88 12.84 15.23 8.99
CA ASP A 88 13.61 14.86 10.18
C ASP A 88 14.42 13.55 9.97
N GLY A 89 14.08 12.77 8.95
CA GLY A 89 14.72 11.50 8.60
C GLY A 89 14.29 10.31 9.46
N GLY A 90 14.41 9.12 8.89
CA GLY A 90 14.21 7.85 9.60
C GLY A 90 13.79 6.71 8.68
N SER A 91 13.27 5.64 9.26
CA SER A 91 12.80 4.48 8.50
C SER A 91 11.71 3.68 9.20
N LEU A 92 10.82 3.09 8.40
CA LEU A 92 9.84 2.10 8.81
C LEU A 92 10.27 0.72 8.30
N MET A 93 10.45 -0.23 9.21
CA MET A 93 10.65 -1.65 8.87
C MET A 93 9.33 -2.40 8.99
N VAL A 94 8.93 -3.17 7.98
CA VAL A 94 7.75 -4.04 8.07
C VAL A 94 8.13 -5.36 8.73
N GLU A 95 7.57 -5.62 9.92
CA GLU A 95 7.89 -6.83 10.70
C GLU A 95 6.90 -7.96 10.45
N ALA A 96 5.61 -7.63 10.29
CA ALA A 96 4.57 -8.62 10.04
C ALA A 96 3.39 -8.02 9.28
N ARG A 97 2.63 -8.87 8.59
CA ARG A 97 1.39 -8.51 7.89
C ARG A 97 0.27 -9.49 8.21
N ASN A 98 -0.90 -8.95 8.53
CA ASN A 98 -2.12 -9.73 8.67
C ASN A 98 -2.98 -9.53 7.41
N ARG A 99 -3.00 -10.54 6.53
CA ARG A 99 -3.78 -10.48 5.28
C ARG A 99 -5.30 -10.43 5.52
N ARG A 100 -5.78 -10.95 6.65
CA ARG A 100 -7.21 -10.96 7.00
C ARG A 100 -7.70 -9.59 7.44
N THR A 101 -6.95 -8.91 8.31
CA THR A 101 -7.31 -7.57 8.80
C THR A 101 -6.76 -6.44 7.93
N ARG A 102 -5.88 -6.76 6.98
CA ARG A 102 -5.13 -5.80 6.16
C ARG A 102 -4.33 -4.82 7.01
N GLU A 103 -3.81 -5.28 8.13
CA GLU A 103 -2.93 -4.51 9.00
C GLU A 103 -1.49 -5.00 8.85
N ALA A 104 -0.54 -4.09 9.02
CA ALA A 104 0.87 -4.37 9.11
C ALA A 104 1.39 -3.93 10.48
N LEU A 105 2.29 -4.73 11.04
CA LEU A 105 3.15 -4.35 12.16
C LEU A 105 4.44 -3.81 11.58
N VAL A 106 4.76 -2.58 11.96
CA VAL A 106 5.95 -1.88 11.50
C VAL A 106 6.71 -1.29 12.68
N ASN A 107 8.02 -1.20 12.56
CA ASN A 107 8.86 -0.56 13.54
C ASN A 107 9.43 0.74 12.97
N TRP A 108 9.13 1.84 13.63
CA TRP A 108 9.68 3.15 13.32
C TRP A 108 10.97 3.37 14.09
N ALA A 109 11.98 3.89 13.40
CA ALA A 109 13.18 4.45 14.00
C ALA A 109 13.61 5.71 13.25
N GLY A 110 13.68 6.85 13.94
CA GLY A 110 14.05 8.12 13.32
C GLY A 110 13.84 9.35 14.19
N GLY A 111 13.64 10.48 13.52
CA GLY A 111 13.25 11.76 14.11
C GLY A 111 11.75 11.81 14.44
N ARG A 112 11.13 12.98 14.23
CA ARG A 112 9.70 13.16 14.47
C ARG A 112 8.87 12.59 13.33
N THR A 113 7.70 12.07 13.69
CA THR A 113 6.70 11.62 12.73
C THR A 113 5.58 12.64 12.53
N ALA A 114 5.37 13.55 13.48
CA ALA A 114 4.38 14.62 13.39
C ALA A 114 4.78 15.86 14.21
N ARG A 115 3.98 16.93 14.11
CA ARG A 115 4.12 18.09 15.00
C ARG A 115 3.24 17.91 16.23
N GLY A 116 3.76 18.26 17.40
CA GLY A 116 3.01 18.33 18.65
C GLY A 116 2.64 16.94 19.22
N PRO A 117 1.50 16.82 19.92
CA PRO A 117 1.16 15.63 20.71
C PRO A 117 0.86 14.38 19.88
N GLY A 118 0.67 14.51 18.56
CA GLY A 118 0.43 13.39 17.66
C GLY A 118 1.69 12.61 17.26
N ASP A 119 2.87 12.98 17.75
CA ASP A 119 4.13 12.34 17.37
C ASP A 119 4.25 10.90 17.89
N CYS A 120 4.69 9.98 17.03
CA CYS A 120 4.87 8.57 17.37
C CYS A 120 6.15 8.31 18.19
N GLY A 121 6.97 9.32 18.47
CA GLY A 121 8.26 9.21 19.13
C GLY A 121 9.37 8.83 18.15
N ARG A 122 10.61 8.77 18.67
CA ARG A 122 11.80 8.42 17.88
C ARG A 122 11.87 6.94 17.52
N THR A 123 11.32 6.09 18.37
CA THR A 123 11.19 4.65 18.15
C THR A 123 9.80 4.19 18.56
N ALA A 124 9.17 3.34 17.75
CA ALA A 124 7.85 2.79 18.07
C ALA A 124 7.52 1.56 17.24
N ALA A 125 7.00 0.51 17.89
CA ALA A 125 6.24 -0.53 17.23
C ALA A 125 4.82 -0.03 16.97
N LEU A 126 4.42 -0.04 15.70
CA LEU A 126 3.19 0.54 15.21
C LEU A 126 2.37 -0.50 14.45
N ARG A 127 1.06 -0.41 14.60
CA ARG A 127 0.10 -1.09 13.75
C ARG A 127 -0.55 -0.07 12.83
N ILE A 128 -0.54 -0.35 11.53
CA ILE A 128 -1.05 0.53 10.49
C ILE A 128 -1.79 -0.30 9.44
N ASP A 129 -2.79 0.27 8.78
CA ASP A 129 -3.42 -0.40 7.65
C ASP A 129 -2.49 -0.45 6.43
N THR A 130 -2.72 -1.46 5.59
CA THR A 130 -1.88 -1.77 4.43
C THR A 130 -1.89 -0.66 3.37
N GLU A 131 -3.01 0.07 3.25
CA GLU A 131 -3.17 1.16 2.28
C GLU A 131 -2.39 2.40 2.71
N SER A 132 -2.50 2.78 3.97
CA SER A 132 -1.69 3.83 4.59
C SER A 132 -0.19 3.52 4.53
N LEU A 133 0.20 2.26 4.76
CA LEU A 133 1.59 1.84 4.65
C LEU A 133 2.12 1.99 3.21
N ARG A 134 1.30 1.63 2.22
CA ARG A 134 1.62 1.84 0.81
C ARG A 134 1.76 3.33 0.47
N ALA A 135 0.82 4.17 0.91
CA ALA A 135 0.88 5.61 0.70
C ALA A 135 2.15 6.24 1.30
N LEU A 136 2.58 5.77 2.49
CA LEU A 136 3.84 6.17 3.10
C LEU A 136 5.06 5.73 2.28
N ALA A 137 5.06 4.50 1.75
CA ALA A 137 6.14 4.00 0.90
C ALA A 137 6.26 4.81 -0.40
N GLU A 138 5.13 5.12 -1.04
CA GLU A 138 5.09 5.97 -2.23
C GLU A 138 5.60 7.38 -1.93
N ALA A 139 5.19 7.96 -0.79
CA ALA A 139 5.67 9.27 -0.35
C ALA A 139 7.17 9.31 0.01
N ALA A 140 7.76 8.17 0.37
CA ALA A 140 9.18 8.03 0.65
C ALA A 140 10.06 7.94 -0.62
N GLY A 141 9.45 7.92 -1.81
CA GLY A 141 10.16 7.72 -3.08
C GLY A 141 9.92 6.35 -3.72
N GLY A 142 8.98 5.56 -3.19
CA GLY A 142 8.61 4.24 -3.71
C GLY A 142 9.28 3.08 -2.97
N LEU A 143 8.91 1.86 -3.39
CA LEU A 143 9.57 0.62 -2.95
C LEU A 143 10.91 0.52 -3.68
N GLY A 144 12.01 0.91 -3.04
CA GLY A 144 13.33 0.91 -3.67
C GLY A 144 13.76 -0.49 -4.20
N PRO A 145 14.55 -0.55 -5.28
CA PRO A 145 15.05 -1.80 -5.88
C PRO A 145 16.05 -2.57 -5.00
N GLU A 146 16.46 -2.02 -3.85
CA GLU A 146 17.47 -2.61 -2.96
C GLU A 146 17.03 -3.93 -2.28
N SER A 147 15.80 -4.37 -2.50
CA SER A 147 15.28 -5.66 -1.99
C SER A 147 15.41 -6.83 -2.98
N THR A 148 15.80 -6.58 -4.24
CA THR A 148 16.00 -7.64 -5.24
C THR A 148 17.47 -7.98 -5.51
N ASP A 149 18.40 -7.06 -5.28
CA ASP A 149 19.84 -7.33 -5.45
C ASP A 149 20.47 -8.14 -4.30
N ALA A 150 19.86 -8.14 -3.11
CA ALA A 150 20.35 -8.95 -1.98
C ALA A 150 20.19 -10.48 -2.19
N LEU A 151 19.41 -10.91 -3.19
CA LEU A 151 19.27 -12.32 -3.59
C LEU A 151 19.98 -12.66 -4.92
N ALA A 152 20.48 -11.66 -5.67
CA ALA A 152 21.17 -11.87 -6.94
C ALA A 152 22.72 -11.83 -6.82
N GLY A 153 23.25 -11.32 -5.70
CA GLY A 153 24.71 -11.12 -5.52
C GLY A 153 25.53 -12.33 -5.06
N ASN A 154 24.98 -13.54 -4.94
CA ASN A 154 25.73 -14.71 -4.43
C ASN A 154 25.73 -15.92 -5.39
N ALA A 155 25.82 -15.67 -6.69
CA ALA A 155 26.04 -16.71 -7.70
C ALA A 155 27.01 -16.20 -8.77
N GLY A 156 28.30 -16.13 -8.44
CA GLY A 156 29.34 -15.73 -9.40
C GLY A 156 30.69 -15.46 -8.76
N GLY A 157 31.28 -16.47 -8.13
CA GLY A 157 32.60 -16.38 -7.52
C GLY A 157 33.23 -17.76 -7.31
N ALA A 158 33.56 -18.43 -8.41
CA ALA A 158 34.56 -19.49 -8.49
C ALA A 158 35.17 -19.47 -9.89
#